data_AF-A0A0D3B0T5-F1
#
_entry.id   AF-A0A0D3B0T5-F1
#
_cell.length_a   1.000
_cell.length_b   1.000
_cell.length_c   1.000
_cell.angle_alpha   90.00
_cell.angle_beta   90.00
_cell.angle_gamma   90.00
#
_symmetry.space_group_name_H-M   'P 1'
#
loop_
_entity.id
_entity.type
_entity.pdbx_description
1 polymer ?
#
loop_
_entity_poly.entity_id
_entity_poly.type
_entity_poly.pdbx_seq_one_letter_code
_entity_poly.pdbx_strand_id
1 'polypeptide(L)'
;MKSQLRIVETEDDMFLVRLQDNRDVLFWFDEKTKDYVVIWIIQARFLVYSRKGDKYWKRIELFNFNFDMVYKDHRLYLYTSSRDVKVLDFSQLIPRQVFETQVNYDYSRKPEDVFYYDAPLHVCRKIKTENLVVRVTGEVLRVKSIVSCNSDVWYFRIYKMNSSNSEWEKLDSLGEEEAIFLDLGITVTLANTIQGVNGNSIYFSGNHNNYCDSDLGHFWSKKDILIFNFGTQEIERPHPSIFSSIQLSNARWFVPNFKQM
;
A
#
# COMPACT_ATOMS: atom_id res chain seq x y z
N MET A 1 13.58 23.83 11.10
CA MET A 1 12.13 24.11 11.27
C MET A 1 11.54 23.02 12.15
N LYS A 2 10.98 23.38 13.32
CA LYS A 2 10.28 22.41 14.18
C LYS A 2 8.91 22.15 13.54
N SER A 3 8.72 21.01 12.92
CA SER A 3 7.39 20.53 12.55
C SER A 3 6.65 20.15 13.84
N GLN A 4 5.68 20.95 14.24
CA GLN A 4 4.80 20.63 15.36
C GLN A 4 3.66 19.74 14.85
N LEU A 5 3.59 18.53 15.41
CA LEU A 5 2.46 17.62 15.27
C LEU A 5 1.27 18.23 16.02
N ARG A 6 0.16 18.45 15.32
CA ARG A 6 -1.11 18.86 15.95
C ARG A 6 -2.16 17.79 15.64
N ILE A 7 -2.58 17.08 16.67
CA ILE A 7 -3.76 16.22 16.62
C ILE A 7 -4.94 17.13 16.95
N VAL A 8 -5.90 17.24 16.03
CA VAL A 8 -7.13 18.02 16.23
C VAL A 8 -8.28 17.05 16.18
N GLU A 9 -9.04 17.01 17.27
CA GLU A 9 -10.33 16.35 17.37
C GLU A 9 -11.34 17.15 16.53
N THR A 10 -12.09 16.48 15.66
CA THR A 10 -13.14 17.11 14.86
C THR A 10 -14.51 16.74 15.40
N GLU A 11 -15.53 17.52 15.05
CA GLU A 11 -16.90 17.38 15.55
C GLU A 11 -17.57 16.02 15.22
N ASP A 12 -16.95 15.20 14.37
CA ASP A 12 -17.43 13.89 13.92
C ASP A 12 -16.57 12.70 14.45
N ASP A 13 -15.89 12.85 15.58
CA ASP A 13 -14.97 11.83 16.16
C ASP A 13 -13.81 11.40 15.23
N MET A 14 -13.51 12.19 14.18
CA MET A 14 -12.39 11.92 13.28
C MET A 14 -11.12 12.65 13.74
N PHE A 15 -10.00 11.94 13.75
CA PHE A 15 -8.67 12.53 13.96
C PHE A 15 -8.06 12.93 12.62
N LEU A 16 -7.91 14.23 12.38
CA LEU A 16 -7.25 14.73 11.18
C LEU A 16 -5.74 14.86 11.41
N VAL A 17 -4.95 13.88 10.96
CA VAL A 17 -3.47 13.98 10.97
C VAL A 17 -3.01 14.59 9.64
N ARG A 18 -2.76 15.90 9.61
CA ARG A 18 -2.14 16.58 8.46
C ARG A 18 -0.62 16.62 8.60
N LEU A 19 0.06 15.84 7.78
CA LEU A 19 1.48 15.98 7.49
C LEU A 19 1.64 16.03 5.97
N GLN A 20 2.23 17.10 5.46
CA GLN A 20 2.60 17.21 4.05
C GLN A 20 3.59 16.07 3.73
N ASP A 21 3.16 15.13 2.89
CA ASP A 21 3.99 14.19 2.11
C ASP A 21 4.67 12.97 2.74
N ASN A 22 4.41 12.57 4.00
CA ASN A 22 5.02 11.34 4.52
C ASN A 22 4.14 10.09 4.36
N ARG A 23 4.68 9.09 3.64
CA ARG A 23 4.18 7.69 3.60
C ARG A 23 4.41 6.92 4.91
N ASP A 24 4.98 7.57 5.92
CA ASP A 24 5.51 6.90 7.10
C ASP A 24 4.54 6.82 8.29
N VAL A 25 3.37 7.45 8.19
CA VAL A 25 2.31 7.37 9.21
C VAL A 25 1.29 6.35 8.73
N LEU A 26 0.74 5.53 9.61
CA LEU A 26 -0.39 4.66 9.35
C LEU A 26 -1.43 4.88 10.44
N PHE A 27 -2.68 5.08 10.04
CA PHE A 27 -3.81 5.15 10.96
C PHE A 27 -4.80 4.03 10.62
N TRP A 28 -5.05 3.17 11.59
CA TRP A 28 -6.08 2.14 11.51
C TRP A 28 -7.14 2.40 12.56
N PHE A 29 -8.41 2.25 12.16
CA PHE A 29 -9.57 2.49 12.99
C PHE A 29 -10.62 1.40 12.72
N ASP A 30 -11.17 0.84 13.78
CA ASP A 30 -12.30 -0.09 13.76
C ASP A 30 -13.58 0.69 14.06
N GLU A 31 -14.48 0.73 13.09
CA GLU A 31 -15.73 1.47 13.23
C GLU A 31 -16.69 0.87 14.26
N LYS A 32 -16.66 -0.45 14.45
CA LYS A 32 -17.57 -1.18 15.35
C LYS A 32 -17.16 -1.03 16.80
N THR A 33 -15.87 -1.22 17.10
CA THR A 33 -15.35 -1.10 18.48
C THR A 33 -14.90 0.31 18.82
N LYS A 34 -14.80 1.19 17.81
CA LYS A 34 -14.18 2.52 17.91
C LYS A 34 -12.74 2.42 18.41
N ASP A 35 -12.07 1.29 18.15
CA ASP A 35 -10.66 1.11 18.48
C ASP A 35 -9.79 1.69 17.38
N TYR A 36 -8.59 2.11 17.74
CA TYR A 36 -7.64 2.62 16.77
C TYR A 36 -6.21 2.32 17.18
N VAL A 37 -5.35 2.30 16.16
CA VAL A 37 -3.91 2.38 16.32
C VAL A 37 -3.35 3.40 15.34
N VAL A 38 -2.50 4.28 15.86
CA VAL A 38 -1.68 5.18 15.07
C VAL A 38 -0.26 4.63 15.12
N ILE A 39 0.37 4.49 13.97
CA ILE A 39 1.73 3.98 13.80
C ILE A 39 2.49 5.01 12.99
N TRP A 40 3.74 5.26 13.34
CA TRP A 40 4.59 6.18 12.61
C TRP A 40 6.03 5.68 12.60
N ILE A 41 6.66 5.74 11.44
CA ILE A 41 8.07 5.44 11.27
C ILE A 41 8.88 6.73 11.22
N ILE A 42 9.85 6.80 12.13
CA ILE A 42 10.75 7.94 12.30
C ILE A 42 12.14 7.49 11.87
N GLN A 43 12.69 8.20 10.88
CA GLN A 43 14.06 8.04 10.38
C GLN A 43 14.40 6.60 9.95
N ALA A 44 13.43 5.85 9.41
CA ALA A 44 13.63 4.46 8.97
C ALA A 44 14.18 3.50 10.07
N ARG A 45 14.10 3.93 11.35
CA ARG A 45 14.78 3.28 12.47
C ARG A 45 13.89 3.10 13.69
N PHE A 46 12.91 3.96 13.89
CA PHE A 46 12.03 3.87 15.03
C PHE A 46 10.60 3.76 14.55
N LEU A 47 9.93 2.70 14.96
CA LEU A 47 8.49 2.65 14.91
C LEU A 47 7.96 3.18 16.23
N VAL A 48 7.11 4.19 16.16
CA VAL A 48 6.33 4.66 17.29
C VAL A 48 4.87 4.37 17.06
N TYR A 49 4.15 3.99 18.11
CA TYR A 49 2.73 3.72 18.00
C TYR A 49 1.97 4.19 19.25
N SER A 50 0.69 4.46 19.05
CA SER A 50 -0.27 4.79 20.10
C SER A 50 -1.58 4.09 19.83
N ARG A 51 -2.18 3.50 20.86
CA ARG A 51 -3.51 2.91 20.78
C ARG A 51 -4.52 3.75 21.55
N LYS A 52 -5.79 3.45 21.36
CA LYS A 52 -6.85 3.96 22.22
C LYS A 52 -6.51 3.74 23.71
N GLY A 53 -6.60 4.81 24.49
CA GLY A 53 -6.33 4.81 25.93
C GLY A 53 -4.84 4.92 26.31
N ASP A 54 -3.91 4.87 25.35
CA ASP A 54 -2.50 5.11 25.65
C ASP A 54 -2.27 6.59 26.00
N LYS A 55 -1.56 6.85 27.09
CA LYS A 55 -1.18 8.21 27.52
C LYS A 55 0.08 8.73 26.80
N TYR A 56 0.91 7.82 26.29
CA TYR A 56 2.20 8.11 25.68
C TYR A 56 2.44 7.20 24.49
N TRP A 57 3.20 7.71 23.51
CA TRP A 57 3.68 6.90 22.40
C TRP A 57 4.67 5.85 22.89
N LYS A 58 4.50 4.62 22.40
CA LYS A 58 5.42 3.51 22.63
C LYS A 58 6.37 3.40 21.45
N ARG A 59 7.58 2.90 21.67
CA ARG A 59 8.63 2.81 20.65
C ARG A 59 9.12 1.37 20.50
N ILE A 60 9.36 0.98 19.25
CA ILE A 60 10.03 -0.26 18.84
C ILE A 60 11.22 0.15 17.97
N GLU A 61 12.39 -0.40 18.27
CA GLU A 61 13.55 -0.22 17.40
C GLU A 61 13.42 -1.13 16.18
N LEU A 62 13.49 -0.52 15.01
CA LEU A 62 13.57 -1.21 13.72
C LEU A 62 14.97 -1.00 13.15
N PHE A 63 15.46 -2.02 12.44
CA PHE A 63 16.65 -1.91 11.61
C PHE A 63 16.22 -2.19 10.17
N ASN A 64 16.72 -1.38 9.23
CA ASN A 64 16.57 -1.58 7.78
C ASN A 64 15.13 -1.51 7.23
N PHE A 65 14.24 -0.74 7.86
CA PHE A 65 12.91 -0.49 7.30
C PHE A 65 12.96 0.66 6.29
N ASN A 66 12.50 0.48 5.05
CA ASN A 66 12.59 1.54 4.03
C ASN A 66 11.51 1.57 2.96
N PHE A 67 10.54 0.63 2.93
CA PHE A 67 9.68 0.49 1.75
C PHE A 67 8.19 0.70 2.02
N ASP A 68 7.55 -0.17 2.78
CA ASP A 68 6.09 -0.11 2.94
C ASP A 68 5.62 -0.78 4.23
N MET A 69 4.43 -0.41 4.71
CA MET A 69 3.80 -1.05 5.86
C MET A 69 2.29 -1.20 5.67
N VAL A 70 1.74 -2.29 6.18
CA VAL A 70 0.30 -2.58 6.13
C VAL A 70 -0.16 -3.06 7.50
N TYR A 71 -1.25 -2.51 8.01
CA TYR A 71 -1.88 -3.01 9.23
C TYR A 71 -3.19 -3.71 8.89
N LYS A 72 -3.29 -5.01 9.22
CA LYS A 72 -4.47 -5.84 8.97
C LYS A 72 -4.61 -6.88 10.06
N ASP A 73 -5.84 -7.15 10.52
CA ASP A 73 -6.16 -8.19 11.51
C ASP A 73 -5.28 -8.16 12.76
N HIS A 74 -5.11 -6.97 13.35
CA HIS A 74 -4.23 -6.72 14.49
C HIS A 74 -2.76 -7.10 14.26
N ARG A 75 -2.31 -7.13 13.01
CA ARG A 75 -0.91 -7.39 12.65
C ARG A 75 -0.39 -6.25 11.81
N LEU A 76 0.83 -5.82 12.14
CA LEU A 76 1.59 -4.89 11.31
C LEU A 76 2.59 -5.69 10.46
N TYR A 77 2.44 -5.59 9.16
CA TYR A 77 3.33 -6.12 8.16
C TYR A 77 4.28 -5.03 7.73
N LEU A 78 5.58 -5.31 7.76
CA LEU A 78 6.66 -4.40 7.44
C LEU A 78 7.44 -4.97 6.26
N TYR A 79 7.69 -4.13 5.25
CA TYR A 79 8.51 -4.46 4.10
C TYR A 79 9.85 -3.71 4.14
N THR A 80 10.95 -4.46 4.10
CA THR A 80 12.30 -3.94 4.31
C THR A 80 13.06 -3.75 3.00
N SER A 81 14.23 -3.10 3.08
CA SER A 81 15.11 -2.95 1.91
C SER A 81 15.73 -4.23 1.40
N SER A 82 15.83 -5.25 2.25
CA SER A 82 16.27 -6.60 1.88
C SER A 82 15.15 -7.41 1.25
N ARG A 83 13.99 -6.79 1.02
CA ARG A 83 12.76 -7.43 0.53
C ARG A 83 12.19 -8.43 1.51
N ASP A 84 12.55 -8.32 2.78
CA ASP A 84 11.99 -9.14 3.85
C ASP A 84 10.62 -8.65 4.26
N VAL A 85 9.82 -9.59 4.73
CA VAL A 85 8.54 -9.34 5.38
C VAL A 85 8.70 -9.66 6.85
N LYS A 86 8.44 -8.66 7.69
CA LYS A 86 8.38 -8.81 9.15
C LYS A 86 6.96 -8.54 9.63
N VAL A 87 6.46 -9.40 10.53
CA VAL A 87 5.10 -9.27 11.08
C VAL A 87 5.17 -9.11 12.58
N LEU A 88 4.56 -8.02 13.06
CA LEU A 88 4.36 -7.74 14.47
C LEU A 88 2.89 -7.96 14.81
N ASP A 89 2.62 -8.82 15.79
CA ASP A 89 1.29 -9.02 16.36
C ASP A 89 0.99 -7.93 17.39
N PHE A 90 -0.06 -7.14 17.14
CA PHE A 90 -0.54 -6.04 17.97
C PHE A 90 -1.73 -6.44 18.87
N SER A 91 -2.15 -7.71 18.89
CA SER A 91 -3.24 -8.19 19.75
C SER A 91 -2.97 -8.00 21.25
N GLN A 92 -1.70 -8.01 21.65
CA GLN A 92 -1.27 -7.83 23.05
C GLN A 92 -0.79 -6.41 23.35
N LEU A 93 -0.68 -6.05 24.64
CA LEU A 93 -0.23 -4.74 25.12
C LEU A 93 1.12 -4.31 24.54
N ILE A 94 2.04 -5.27 24.41
CA ILE A 94 3.36 -5.10 23.81
C ILE A 94 3.37 -5.91 22.51
N PRO A 95 3.56 -5.26 21.34
CA PRO A 95 3.66 -5.97 20.08
C PRO A 95 4.77 -7.00 20.07
N ARG A 96 4.50 -8.17 19.50
CA ARG A 96 5.47 -9.27 19.40
C ARG A 96 5.79 -9.57 17.96
N GLN A 97 7.06 -9.77 17.64
CA GLN A 97 7.44 -10.32 16.35
C GLN A 97 6.99 -11.78 16.28
N VAL A 98 6.16 -12.10 15.29
CA VAL A 98 5.62 -13.45 15.08
C VAL A 98 6.13 -14.10 13.80
N PHE A 99 6.69 -13.30 12.88
CA PHE A 99 7.22 -13.78 11.62
C PHE A 99 8.27 -12.81 11.08
N GLU A 100 9.30 -13.35 10.45
CA GLU A 100 10.32 -12.60 9.69
C GLU A 100 10.90 -13.54 8.63
N THR A 101 10.96 -13.08 7.39
CA THR A 101 11.66 -13.80 6.32
C THR A 101 13.16 -13.51 6.34
N GLN A 102 13.91 -14.34 5.62
CA GLN A 102 15.31 -14.10 5.32
C GLN A 102 15.54 -14.29 3.83
N VAL A 103 15.07 -13.33 3.04
CA VAL A 103 15.26 -13.31 1.60
C VAL A 103 16.75 -13.16 1.32
N ASN A 104 17.32 -14.11 0.58
CA ASN A 104 18.68 -14.02 0.10
C ASN A 104 18.76 -13.02 -1.07
N TYR A 105 18.64 -11.73 -0.73
CA TYR A 105 18.69 -10.66 -1.70
C TYR A 105 20.11 -10.13 -1.83
N ASP A 106 20.73 -10.47 -2.96
CA ASP A 106 22.04 -9.95 -3.32
C ASP A 106 21.93 -8.50 -3.80
N TYR A 107 22.25 -7.55 -2.92
CA TYR A 107 22.32 -6.12 -3.23
C TYR A 107 23.35 -5.78 -4.32
N SER A 108 24.33 -6.65 -4.58
CA SER A 108 25.37 -6.45 -5.59
C SER A 108 24.90 -6.79 -7.00
N ARG A 109 23.92 -7.69 -7.13
CA ARG A 109 23.09 -7.78 -8.33
C ARG A 109 22.26 -6.51 -8.33
N LYS A 110 22.75 -5.51 -9.08
CA LYS A 110 22.07 -4.24 -9.26
C LYS A 110 20.58 -4.50 -9.36
N PRO A 111 19.76 -3.75 -8.61
CA PRO A 111 18.35 -4.02 -8.62
C PRO A 111 17.86 -3.87 -10.07
N GLU A 112 16.77 -4.53 -10.36
CA GLU A 112 15.91 -4.27 -11.53
C GLU A 112 15.38 -2.80 -11.56
N ASP A 113 15.96 -1.86 -10.79
CA ASP A 113 15.42 -0.55 -10.40
C ASP A 113 15.87 0.65 -11.26
N VAL A 114 16.69 0.51 -12.31
CA VAL A 114 17.36 1.70 -12.90
C VAL A 114 16.98 1.98 -14.34
N PHE A 115 15.70 1.90 -14.68
CA PHE A 115 15.22 2.04 -16.05
C PHE A 115 15.61 0.87 -16.95
N TYR A 116 14.67 0.41 -17.76
CA TYR A 116 14.96 -0.56 -18.81
C TYR A 116 14.50 0.01 -20.13
N TYR A 117 15.45 0.10 -21.05
CA TYR A 117 15.25 0.60 -22.39
C TYR A 117 15.00 -0.60 -23.31
N ASP A 118 13.77 -0.72 -23.79
CA ASP A 118 13.42 -1.68 -24.84
C ASP A 118 13.84 -1.06 -26.18
N ALA A 119 15.06 -1.36 -26.62
CA ALA A 119 15.64 -0.77 -27.84
C ALA A 119 14.79 -1.01 -29.10
N PRO A 120 14.20 -2.21 -29.33
CA PRO A 120 13.25 -2.43 -30.43
C PRO A 120 12.01 -1.52 -30.40
N LEU A 121 11.45 -1.23 -29.22
CA LEU A 121 10.22 -0.44 -29.08
C LEU A 121 10.47 1.06 -28.79
N HIS A 122 11.72 1.45 -28.52
CA HIS A 122 12.10 2.78 -28.04
C HIS A 122 11.34 3.19 -26.77
N VAL A 123 10.95 2.21 -25.95
CA VAL A 123 10.20 2.43 -24.71
C VAL A 123 11.15 2.31 -23.52
N CYS A 124 11.28 3.39 -22.76
CA CYS A 124 11.91 3.38 -21.45
C CYS A 124 10.84 3.04 -20.42
N ARG A 125 11.14 2.17 -19.46
CA ARG A 125 10.23 1.87 -18.34
C ARG A 125 10.98 1.97 -17.02
N LYS A 126 10.29 2.42 -15.98
CA LYS A 126 10.84 2.65 -14.64
C LYS A 126 9.95 2.03 -13.57
N ILE A 127 10.54 1.38 -12.58
CA ILE A 127 9.83 1.00 -11.36
C ILE A 127 9.52 2.26 -10.58
N LYS A 128 8.24 2.51 -10.34
CA LYS A 128 7.73 3.71 -9.68
C LYS A 128 7.55 3.50 -8.19
N THR A 129 6.90 2.40 -7.82
CA THR A 129 6.71 1.99 -6.43
C THR A 129 6.83 0.48 -6.32
N GLU A 130 7.32 0.04 -5.17
CA GLU A 130 7.13 -1.34 -4.71
C GLU A 130 6.27 -1.27 -3.45
N ASN A 131 5.10 -1.90 -3.50
CA ASN A 131 4.12 -1.87 -2.43
C ASN A 131 3.95 -3.26 -1.82
N LEU A 132 3.71 -3.28 -0.51
CA LEU A 132 3.30 -4.49 0.21
C LEU A 132 1.78 -4.59 0.17
N VAL A 133 1.26 -5.78 -0.17
CA VAL A 133 -0.18 -6.05 -0.15
C VAL A 133 -0.43 -7.31 0.68
N VAL A 134 -1.39 -7.25 1.60
CA VAL A 134 -1.81 -8.39 2.42
C VAL A 134 -3.18 -8.85 1.94
N ARG A 135 -3.25 -10.11 1.50
CA ARG A 135 -4.50 -10.70 1.04
C ARG A 135 -5.49 -10.90 2.17
N VAL A 136 -6.76 -11.07 1.84
CA VAL A 136 -7.79 -11.51 2.79
C VAL A 136 -7.39 -12.81 3.51
N THR A 137 -6.70 -13.72 2.81
CA THR A 137 -6.15 -14.99 3.32
C THR A 137 -4.97 -14.81 4.29
N GLY A 138 -4.41 -13.60 4.38
CA GLY A 138 -3.20 -13.30 5.16
C GLY A 138 -1.89 -13.54 4.39
N GLU A 139 -1.96 -14.05 3.16
CA GLU A 139 -0.80 -14.16 2.27
C GLU A 139 -0.26 -12.78 1.89
N VAL A 140 1.06 -12.69 1.72
CA VAL A 140 1.73 -11.43 1.45
C VAL A 140 2.17 -11.36 0.00
N LEU A 141 1.83 -10.25 -0.65
CA LEU A 141 2.19 -9.92 -2.02
C LEU A 141 3.12 -8.70 -2.04
N ARG A 142 4.03 -8.71 -3.00
CA ARG A 142 4.83 -7.55 -3.41
C ARG A 142 4.35 -7.12 -4.78
N VAL A 143 3.86 -5.88 -4.87
CA VAL A 143 3.32 -5.31 -6.11
C VAL A 143 4.26 -4.21 -6.60
N LYS A 144 4.88 -4.43 -7.76
CA LYS A 144 5.68 -3.43 -8.44
C LYS A 144 4.80 -2.64 -9.40
N SER A 145 4.71 -1.34 -9.20
CA SER A 145 4.20 -0.39 -10.18
C SER A 145 5.34 0.02 -11.11
N ILE A 146 5.09 -0.07 -12.41
CA ILE A 146 6.04 0.27 -13.45
C ILE A 146 5.35 1.27 -14.37
N VAL A 147 6.04 2.35 -14.73
CA VAL A 147 5.53 3.34 -15.68
C VAL A 147 6.48 3.47 -16.85
N SER A 148 5.92 3.61 -18.04
CA SER A 148 6.68 3.98 -19.24
C SER A 148 7.18 5.43 -19.13
N CYS A 149 8.44 5.70 -19.43
CA CYS A 149 9.02 7.04 -19.32
C CYS A 149 8.46 8.01 -20.38
N ASN A 150 7.94 7.46 -21.48
CA ASN A 150 7.50 8.18 -22.66
C ASN A 150 5.97 8.12 -22.87
N SER A 151 5.23 7.49 -21.95
CA SER A 151 3.77 7.42 -22.00
C SER A 151 3.16 7.26 -20.60
N ASP A 152 1.88 7.59 -20.45
CA ASP A 152 1.14 7.41 -19.19
C ASP A 152 0.70 5.94 -18.95
N VAL A 153 1.38 4.97 -19.59
CA VAL A 153 1.05 3.54 -19.47
C VAL A 153 1.71 2.94 -18.24
N TRP A 154 0.89 2.33 -17.38
CA TRP A 154 1.34 1.57 -16.23
C TRP A 154 1.33 0.07 -16.51
N TYR A 155 2.27 -0.62 -15.89
CA TYR A 155 2.34 -2.06 -15.83
C TYR A 155 2.53 -2.47 -14.38
N PHE A 156 1.99 -3.64 -14.04
CA PHE A 156 2.17 -4.20 -12.72
C PHE A 156 2.83 -5.57 -12.79
N ARG A 157 3.71 -5.83 -11.82
CA ARG A 157 4.23 -7.18 -11.56
C ARG A 157 3.95 -7.52 -10.12
N ILE A 158 3.28 -8.66 -9.91
CA ILE A 158 2.98 -9.16 -8.58
C ILE A 158 3.87 -10.35 -8.29
N TYR A 159 4.33 -10.40 -7.05
CA TYR A 159 5.02 -11.55 -6.50
C TYR A 159 4.35 -11.97 -5.21
N LYS A 160 4.16 -13.27 -5.02
CA LYS A 160 3.68 -13.86 -3.78
C LYS A 160 4.87 -14.31 -2.95
N MET A 161 4.83 -14.04 -1.64
CA MET A 161 5.83 -14.57 -0.71
C MET A 161 5.56 -16.05 -0.46
N ASN A 162 6.53 -16.90 -0.75
CA ASN A 162 6.56 -18.27 -0.28
C ASN A 162 7.21 -18.30 1.11
N SER A 163 6.38 -18.46 2.14
CA SER A 163 6.83 -18.43 3.54
C SER A 163 7.74 -19.60 3.92
N SER A 164 7.74 -20.69 3.15
CA SER A 164 8.53 -21.90 3.48
C SER A 164 10.00 -21.76 3.10
N ASN A 165 10.32 -20.98 2.06
CA ASN A 165 11.70 -20.78 1.58
C ASN A 165 12.12 -19.29 1.52
N SER A 166 11.25 -18.35 1.91
CA SER A 166 11.50 -16.91 1.83
C SER A 166 11.79 -16.42 0.39
N GLU A 167 11.14 -17.02 -0.61
CA GLU A 167 11.26 -16.59 -2.01
C GLU A 167 10.02 -15.84 -2.51
N TRP A 168 10.26 -14.91 -3.44
CA TRP A 168 9.20 -14.15 -4.12
C TRP A 168 8.86 -14.80 -5.46
N GLU A 169 7.72 -15.48 -5.52
CA GLU A 169 7.25 -16.18 -6.73
C GLU A 169 6.38 -15.24 -7.56
N LYS A 170 6.63 -15.13 -8.87
CA LYS A 170 5.80 -14.28 -9.74
C LYS A 170 4.37 -14.82 -9.79
N LEU A 171 3.40 -13.92 -9.63
CA LEU A 171 1.98 -14.23 -9.75
C LEU A 171 1.44 -13.62 -11.05
N ASP A 172 0.83 -14.45 -11.89
CA ASP A 172 0.29 -14.03 -13.19
C ASP A 172 -1.19 -13.59 -13.14
N SER A 173 -1.93 -13.97 -12.09
CA SER A 173 -3.34 -13.61 -11.87
C SER A 173 -3.70 -13.65 -10.37
N LEU A 174 -4.62 -12.77 -9.94
CA LEU A 174 -5.21 -12.81 -8.58
C LEU A 174 -6.37 -13.80 -8.46
N GLY A 175 -6.95 -14.20 -9.60
CA GLY A 175 -8.25 -14.85 -9.67
C GLY A 175 -9.41 -13.86 -9.71
N GLU A 176 -10.57 -14.32 -10.19
CA GLU A 176 -11.76 -13.50 -10.43
C GLU A 176 -12.49 -13.05 -9.14
N GLU A 177 -12.12 -13.64 -8.00
CA GLU A 177 -12.79 -13.40 -6.71
C GLU A 177 -12.16 -12.29 -5.87
N GLU A 178 -10.97 -11.80 -6.25
CA GLU A 178 -10.23 -10.78 -5.50
C GLU A 178 -9.80 -9.60 -6.37
N ALA A 179 -9.69 -8.43 -5.73
CA ALA A 179 -9.07 -7.24 -6.28
C ALA A 179 -8.07 -6.63 -5.28
N ILE A 180 -7.02 -5.97 -5.78
CA ILE A 180 -6.04 -5.24 -4.96
C ILE A 180 -6.47 -3.79 -4.83
N PHE A 181 -6.49 -3.27 -3.61
CA PHE A 181 -6.57 -1.83 -3.35
C PHE A 181 -5.17 -1.38 -2.93
N LEU A 182 -4.40 -0.90 -3.91
CA LEU A 182 -2.94 -0.77 -3.80
C LEU A 182 -2.53 0.26 -2.75
N ASP A 183 -3.22 1.41 -2.71
CA ASP A 183 -2.93 2.47 -1.75
C ASP A 183 -3.25 2.07 -0.30
N LEU A 184 -4.03 1.00 -0.11
CA LEU A 184 -4.34 0.41 1.19
C LEU A 184 -3.45 -0.78 1.54
N GLY A 185 -2.73 -1.33 0.56
CA GLY A 185 -1.95 -2.53 0.76
C GLY A 185 -2.80 -3.76 1.11
N ILE A 186 -4.05 -3.86 0.65
CA ILE A 186 -4.92 -5.02 0.95
C ILE A 186 -5.60 -5.59 -0.30
N THR A 187 -6.08 -6.83 -0.21
CA THR A 187 -7.08 -7.36 -1.15
C THR A 187 -8.48 -7.34 -0.56
N VAL A 188 -9.48 -7.29 -1.43
CA VAL A 188 -10.91 -7.38 -1.10
C VAL A 188 -11.55 -8.51 -1.90
N THR A 189 -12.51 -9.21 -1.29
CA THR A 189 -13.30 -10.25 -1.97
C THR A 189 -14.54 -9.65 -2.62
N LEU A 190 -14.79 -10.05 -3.87
CA LEU A 190 -15.94 -9.59 -4.64
C LEU A 190 -17.26 -10.16 -4.13
N ALA A 191 -17.25 -11.39 -3.61
CA ALA A 191 -18.45 -12.13 -3.23
C ALA A 191 -19.33 -11.40 -2.20
N ASN A 192 -18.75 -10.57 -1.33
CA ASN A 192 -19.45 -10.07 -0.14
C ASN A 192 -19.36 -8.57 0.12
N THR A 193 -18.61 -7.79 -0.67
CA THR A 193 -18.04 -6.56 -0.08
C THR A 193 -18.31 -5.27 -0.85
N ILE A 194 -18.24 -5.24 -2.19
CA ILE A 194 -18.29 -3.97 -2.93
C ILE A 194 -18.89 -4.15 -4.33
N GLN A 195 -20.10 -3.63 -4.55
CA GLN A 195 -20.70 -3.60 -5.89
C GLN A 195 -19.90 -2.68 -6.81
N GLY A 196 -19.52 -3.20 -7.99
CA GLY A 196 -18.78 -2.45 -9.01
C GLY A 196 -17.25 -2.57 -8.93
N VAL A 197 -16.73 -3.48 -8.10
CA VAL A 197 -15.31 -3.87 -8.15
C VAL A 197 -15.14 -5.03 -9.11
N ASN A 198 -14.27 -4.87 -10.10
CA ASN A 198 -13.82 -5.92 -11.02
C ASN A 198 -12.79 -6.83 -10.34
N GLY A 199 -12.93 -8.15 -10.56
CA GLY A 199 -12.00 -9.17 -10.11
C GLY A 199 -10.70 -9.10 -10.91
N ASN A 200 -9.66 -9.77 -10.42
CA ASN A 200 -8.38 -9.85 -11.10
C ASN A 200 -7.86 -8.47 -11.54
N SER A 201 -7.99 -7.47 -10.65
CA SER A 201 -7.74 -6.06 -10.95
C SER A 201 -7.02 -5.34 -9.80
N ILE A 202 -6.33 -4.23 -10.11
CA ILE A 202 -5.65 -3.35 -9.15
C ILE A 202 -6.26 -1.96 -9.22
N TYR A 203 -6.72 -1.46 -8.07
CA TYR A 203 -7.19 -0.10 -7.87
C TYR A 203 -6.06 0.71 -7.25
N PHE A 204 -5.71 1.83 -7.87
CA PHE A 204 -4.59 2.67 -7.42
C PHE A 204 -4.80 4.14 -7.76
N SER A 205 -4.21 5.02 -6.96
CA SER A 205 -4.16 6.45 -7.25
C SER A 205 -3.15 6.77 -8.35
N GLY A 206 -3.60 7.53 -9.35
CA GLY A 206 -2.77 8.08 -10.41
C GLY A 206 -1.85 9.18 -9.87
N ASN A 207 -0.80 8.83 -9.13
CA ASN A 207 0.14 9.85 -8.66
C ASN A 207 0.97 10.39 -9.83
N HIS A 208 1.24 11.69 -9.92
CA HIS A 208 2.07 12.27 -10.98
C HIS A 208 3.51 11.72 -10.91
N ASN A 209 4.10 11.50 -12.09
CA ASN A 209 5.51 11.19 -12.25
C ASN A 209 6.30 12.51 -12.29
N ASN A 210 6.88 12.95 -11.17
CA ASN A 210 7.65 14.21 -11.13
C ASN A 210 8.95 14.17 -11.95
N TYR A 211 9.33 13.03 -12.53
CA TYR A 211 10.60 12.87 -13.25
C TYR A 211 10.47 12.98 -14.77
N CYS A 212 9.25 12.92 -15.31
CA CYS A 212 8.99 13.02 -16.74
C CYS A 212 8.06 14.21 -16.99
N ASP A 213 8.40 15.35 -16.41
CA ASP A 213 7.74 16.62 -16.71
C ASP A 213 8.27 17.08 -18.08
N SER A 214 7.72 16.51 -19.15
CA SER A 214 8.04 16.89 -20.52
C SER A 214 6.75 17.10 -21.29
N ASP A 215 6.34 18.36 -21.42
CA ASP A 215 5.65 19.02 -22.54
C ASP A 215 4.44 18.34 -23.22
N LEU A 216 3.94 17.20 -22.73
CA LEU A 216 2.93 16.38 -23.38
C LEU A 216 1.58 16.38 -22.67
N GLY A 217 1.41 17.18 -21.61
CA GLY A 217 0.13 17.37 -20.93
C GLY A 217 -0.44 16.08 -20.34
N HIS A 218 0.07 15.66 -19.18
CA HIS A 218 -0.40 14.47 -18.49
C HIS A 218 -1.89 14.55 -18.12
N PHE A 219 -2.63 13.45 -18.34
CA PHE A 219 -4.10 13.40 -18.24
C PHE A 219 -4.65 13.04 -16.85
N TRP A 220 -3.79 12.66 -15.91
CA TRP A 220 -4.22 12.04 -14.65
C TRP A 220 -3.86 12.90 -13.45
N SER A 221 -4.88 13.43 -12.77
CA SER A 221 -4.70 14.16 -11.52
C SER A 221 -4.25 13.21 -10.40
N LYS A 222 -3.54 13.70 -9.37
CA LYS A 222 -3.34 12.97 -8.09
C LYS A 222 -4.63 12.46 -7.44
N LYS A 223 -5.77 12.98 -7.88
CA LYS A 223 -7.12 12.60 -7.42
C LYS A 223 -7.76 11.50 -8.27
N ASP A 224 -7.14 11.13 -9.39
CA ASP A 224 -7.69 10.11 -10.27
C ASP A 224 -7.41 8.73 -9.68
N ILE A 225 -8.45 7.90 -9.66
CA ILE A 225 -8.35 6.49 -9.32
C ILE A 225 -8.38 5.73 -10.64
N LEU A 226 -7.48 4.75 -10.76
CA LEU A 226 -7.29 3.95 -11.95
C LEU A 226 -7.46 2.47 -11.60
N ILE A 227 -7.99 1.72 -12.55
CA ILE A 227 -8.09 0.26 -12.50
C ILE A 227 -7.11 -0.29 -13.52
N PHE A 228 -6.27 -1.24 -13.11
CA PHE A 228 -5.51 -2.09 -14.00
C PHE A 228 -6.10 -3.49 -13.98
N ASN A 229 -6.50 -4.03 -15.14
CA ASN A 229 -7.03 -5.38 -15.27
C ASN A 229 -5.92 -6.35 -15.70
N PHE A 230 -5.74 -7.47 -15.00
CA PHE A 230 -4.68 -8.44 -15.32
C PHE A 230 -4.91 -9.19 -16.63
N GLY A 231 -6.17 -9.49 -16.95
CA GLY A 231 -6.54 -10.25 -18.14
C GLY A 231 -6.34 -9.46 -19.42
N THR A 232 -6.77 -8.20 -19.45
CA THR A 232 -6.61 -7.32 -20.63
C THR A 232 -5.28 -6.58 -20.64
N GLN A 233 -4.63 -6.42 -19.48
CA GLN A 233 -3.48 -5.53 -19.28
C GLN A 233 -3.76 -4.06 -19.61
N GLU A 234 -5.02 -3.65 -19.54
CA GLU A 234 -5.47 -2.30 -19.82
C GLU A 234 -5.71 -1.51 -18.54
N ILE A 235 -5.65 -0.18 -18.67
CA ILE A 235 -5.97 0.76 -17.59
C ILE A 235 -7.25 1.48 -17.96
N GLU A 236 -8.18 1.51 -17.03
CA GLU A 236 -9.45 2.22 -17.17
C GLU A 236 -9.75 3.08 -15.93
N ARG A 237 -10.66 4.04 -16.09
CA ARG A 237 -11.24 4.74 -14.95
C ARG A 237 -12.36 3.88 -14.35
N PRO A 238 -12.47 3.82 -13.02
CA PRO A 238 -13.59 3.14 -12.40
C PRO A 238 -14.92 3.80 -12.76
N HIS A 239 -15.96 2.98 -12.84
CA HIS A 239 -17.32 3.49 -13.00
C HIS A 239 -17.68 4.38 -11.79
N PRO A 240 -18.36 5.53 -11.98
CA PRO A 240 -18.66 6.45 -10.88
C PRO A 240 -19.43 5.85 -9.70
N SER A 241 -20.20 4.79 -9.92
CA SER A 241 -20.91 4.07 -8.85
C SER A 241 -19.98 3.45 -7.81
N ILE A 242 -18.70 3.21 -8.15
CA ILE A 242 -17.75 2.67 -7.18
C ILE A 242 -17.49 3.67 -6.04
N PHE A 243 -17.55 4.97 -6.31
CA PHE A 243 -17.31 6.01 -5.31
C PHE A 243 -18.43 6.11 -4.28
N SER A 244 -19.63 5.59 -4.59
CA SER A 244 -20.70 5.42 -3.59
C SER A 244 -20.52 4.15 -2.76
N SER A 245 -19.92 3.10 -3.34
CA SER A 245 -19.68 1.81 -2.67
C SER A 245 -18.41 1.83 -1.81
N ILE A 246 -17.43 2.63 -2.20
CA ILE A 246 -16.14 2.82 -1.54
C ILE A 246 -16.07 4.30 -1.19
N GLN A 247 -16.10 4.65 0.10
CA GLN A 247 -15.90 6.03 0.55
C GLN A 247 -14.45 6.46 0.30
N LEU A 248 -14.13 6.76 -0.96
CA LEU A 248 -12.83 7.24 -1.43
C LEU A 248 -12.77 8.74 -1.15
N SER A 249 -12.22 9.11 0.02
CA SER A 249 -11.92 10.50 0.32
C SER A 249 -10.60 10.92 -0.32
N ASN A 250 -10.45 12.21 -0.65
CA ASN A 250 -9.21 12.80 -1.16
C ASN A 250 -8.02 12.74 -0.17
N ALA A 251 -8.24 12.28 1.06
CA ALA A 251 -7.20 11.98 2.02
C ALA A 251 -6.90 10.47 1.95
N ARG A 252 -5.61 10.11 1.85
CA ARG A 252 -5.09 8.73 1.77
C ARG A 252 -5.32 7.91 3.04
N TRP A 253 -6.57 7.78 3.48
CA TRP A 253 -6.96 6.98 4.64
C TRP A 253 -8.35 6.45 4.35
N PHE A 254 -8.49 5.12 4.37
CA PHE A 254 -9.79 4.48 4.37
C PHE A 254 -9.99 3.82 5.73
N VAL A 255 -11.19 4.03 6.26
CA VAL A 255 -11.85 3.07 7.13
C VAL A 255 -12.85 2.37 6.21
N PRO A 256 -12.90 1.02 6.16
CA PRO A 256 -13.97 0.35 5.45
C PRO A 256 -15.29 0.68 6.16
N ASN A 257 -16.18 1.39 5.46
CA ASN A 257 -17.55 1.60 5.92
C ASN A 257 -18.33 0.32 5.68
N PHE A 258 -18.34 -0.56 6.68
CA PHE A 258 -19.28 -1.68 6.67
C PHE A 258 -20.63 -1.13 7.12
N LYS A 259 -21.46 -0.73 6.15
CA LYS A 259 -22.89 -0.57 6.41
C LYS A 259 -23.43 -1.91 6.90
N GLN A 260 -23.68 -2.02 8.21
CA GLN A 260 -24.43 -3.13 8.78
C GLN A 260 -25.88 -3.03 8.28
N MET A 261 -26.40 -4.19 7.84
CA MET A 261 -27.84 -4.47 7.91
C MET A 261 -28.26 -4.63 9.36
#